data_AF-A0A5K0YMH9-F1
#
_entry.id   AF-A0A5K0YMH9-F1
#
_cell.length_a   1.000
_cell.length_b   1.000
_cell.length_c   1.000
_cell.angle_alpha   90.00
_cell.angle_beta   90.00
_cell.angle_gamma   90.00
#
_symmetry.space_group_name_H-M   'P 1'
#
loop_
_entity.id
_entity.type
_entity.pdbx_description
1 polymer ?
#
loop_
_entity_poly.entity_id
_entity_poly.type
_entity_poly.pdbx_seq_one_letter_code
_entity_poly.pdbx_strand_id
1 'polypeptide(L)' 'AHMYRAGPEKCAAFLANVGTQSDQTVTFNGNSYHLPAWSVSILPDCKNVAFNSAK' A
#
# COMPACT_ATOMS: atom_id res chain seq x y z
N ALA A 1 7.48 1.19 1.50
CA ALA A 1 6.31 0.61 2.19
C ALA A 1 6.55 0.66 3.69
N HIS A 2 5.55 1.04 4.47
CA HIS A 2 5.60 0.97 5.93
C HIS A 2 4.58 -0.04 6.43
N MET A 3 4.97 -0.91 7.35
CA MET A 3 4.13 -1.96 7.89
C MET A 3 4.22 -1.93 9.42
N TYR A 4 3.06 -1.97 10.06
CA TYR A 4 2.89 -2.05 11.50
C TYR A 4 2.28 -3.41 11.85
N ARG A 5 2.81 -4.08 12.87
CA ARG A 5 2.30 -5.37 13.34
C ARG A 5 2.03 -5.33 14.84
N ALA A 6 0.92 -5.90 15.26
CA ALA A 6 0.54 -6.06 16.67
C ALA A 6 0.24 -7.54 16.93
N GLY A 7 1.30 -8.34 17.02
CA GLY A 7 1.22 -9.80 17.08
C GLY A 7 1.20 -10.46 15.69
N PRO A 8 0.97 -11.79 15.62
CA PRO A 8 1.06 -12.55 14.36
C PRO A 8 -0.03 -12.20 13.35
N GLU A 9 -1.24 -11.89 13.84
CA GLU A 9 -2.45 -11.75 13.01
C GLU A 9 -2.82 -10.30 12.69
N LYS A 10 -2.42 -9.32 13.52
CA LYS A 10 -2.78 -7.91 13.29
C LYS A 10 -1.67 -7.20 12.54
N CYS A 11 -1.97 -6.72 11.35
CA CYS A 11 -1.02 -6.07 10.47
C CYS A 11 -1.70 -4.93 9.71
N ALA A 12 -1.08 -3.74 9.66
CA ALA A 12 -1.50 -2.66 8.78
C ALA A 12 -0.30 -2.19 7.94
N ALA A 13 -0.53 -1.86 6.67
CA ALA A 13 0.52 -1.37 5.77
C ALA A 13 0.08 -0.12 5.01
N PHE A 14 1.07 0.72 4.71
CA PHE A 14 0.97 1.91 3.89
C PHE A 14 1.94 1.78 2.71
N LEU A 15 1.38 1.75 1.50
CA LEU A 15 2.14 1.69 0.26
C LEU A 15 2.06 3.06 -0.41
N ALA A 16 3.18 3.78 -0.44
CA ALA A 16 3.25 5.11 -1.00
C ALA A 16 3.97 5.08 -2.36
N ASN A 17 3.37 5.71 -3.36
CA ASN A 17 4.09 6.16 -4.56
C ASN A 17 4.36 7.66 -4.40
N VAL A 18 5.62 8.00 -4.13
CA VAL A 18 6.08 9.39 -3.99
C VAL A 18 6.44 10.02 -5.33
N GLY A 19 6.41 9.25 -6.42
CA GLY A 19 6.59 9.77 -7.77
C GLY A 19 5.38 10.61 -8.19
N THR A 20 5.61 11.83 -8.67
CA THR A 20 4.55 12.79 -8.98
C THR A 20 4.00 12.69 -10.40
N GLN A 21 4.66 11.92 -11.27
CA GLN A 21 4.40 11.95 -12.71
C GLN A 21 3.90 10.61 -13.27
N SER A 22 4.11 9.51 -12.56
CA SER A 22 3.77 8.19 -13.07
C SER A 22 3.22 7.28 -11.98
N ASP A 23 2.24 6.50 -12.39
CA ASP A 23 1.73 5.38 -11.61
C ASP A 23 2.78 4.29 -11.53
N GLN A 24 2.73 3.51 -10.46
CA GLN A 24 3.62 2.38 -10.25
C GLN A 24 2.85 1.14 -9.82
N THR A 25 3.22 0.00 -10.39
CA THR A 25 2.84 -1.30 -9.83
C THR A 25 3.99 -1.83 -9.00
N VAL A 26 3.72 -2.09 -7.72
CA VAL A 26 4.73 -2.60 -6.77
C VAL A 26 4.31 -3.97 -6.24
N THR A 27 5.30 -4.80 -5.90
CA THR A 27 5.05 -6.09 -5.25
C THR A 27 5.26 -5.96 -3.74
N PHE A 28 4.26 -6.33 -2.95
CA PHE A 28 4.34 -6.36 -1.48
C PHE A 28 3.68 -7.65 -0.95
N ASN A 29 4.40 -8.39 -0.10
CA ASN A 29 3.97 -9.72 0.40
C ASN A 29 3.51 -10.67 -0.72
N GLY A 30 4.19 -10.67 -1.87
CA GLY A 30 3.85 -11.52 -3.02
C GLY A 30 2.62 -11.10 -3.82
N ASN A 31 1.96 -10.00 -3.45
CA ASN A 31 0.81 -9.44 -4.17
C ASN A 31 1.24 -8.17 -4.92
N SER A 32 0.65 -7.92 -6.08
CA SER A 32 0.88 -6.71 -6.86
C SER A 32 -0.16 -5.64 -6.54
N TYR A 33 0.30 -4.39 -6.37
CA TYR A 33 -0.54 -3.24 -6.06
C TYR A 33 -0.26 -2.11 -7.04
N HIS A 34 -1.31 -1.60 -7.67
CA HIS A 34 -1.26 -0.38 -8.47
C HIS A 34 -1.37 0.85 -7.57
N LEU A 35 -0.43 1.77 -7.68
CA LEU A 35 -0.35 3.01 -6.94
C LEU A 35 -0.34 4.18 -7.91
N PRO A 36 -1.41 4.99 -7.97
CA PRO A 36 -1.40 6.24 -8.73
C PRO A 36 -0.22 7.14 -8.34
N ALA A 37 0.20 8.01 -9.25
CA ALA A 37 1.18 9.06 -8.95
C ALA A 37 0.77 9.84 -7.68
N TRP A 38 1.75 10.12 -6.81
CA TRP A 38 1.59 10.88 -5.58
C TRP A 38 0.43 10.36 -4.67
N SER A 39 0.44 9.07 -4.37
CA SER A 39 -0.63 8.43 -3.61
C SER A 39 -0.14 7.52 -2.50
N VAL A 40 -1.03 7.27 -1.53
CA VAL A 40 -0.85 6.27 -0.48
C VAL A 40 -2.04 5.32 -0.48
N SER A 41 -1.76 4.01 -0.61
CA SER A 41 -2.73 2.94 -0.35
C SER A 41 -2.61 2.45 1.09
N ILE A 42 -3.76 2.32 1.76
CA ILE A 42 -3.89 1.84 3.14
C ILE A 42 -4.42 0.40 3.10
N LEU A 43 -3.67 -0.53 3.69
CA LEU A 43 -4.00 -1.94 3.79
C LEU A 43 -4.14 -2.33 5.27
N PRO A 44 -5.36 -2.36 5.84
CA PRO A 44 -5.57 -2.61 7.27
C PRO A 44 -5.31 -4.07 7.70
N ASP A 45 -5.06 -4.96 6.73
CA ASP A 45 -4.72 -6.38 6.90
C ASP A 45 -3.41 -6.76 6.16
N CYS A 46 -2.65 -5.76 5.68
CA CYS A 46 -1.45 -5.94 4.86
C CYS A 46 -1.64 -6.71 3.54
N LYS A 47 -2.89 -6.86 3.08
CA LYS A 47 -3.24 -7.63 1.88
C LYS A 47 -4.23 -6.93 0.97
N ASN A 48 -5.31 -6.37 1.51
CA ASN A 48 -6.37 -5.73 0.75
C ASN A 48 -6.27 -4.20 0.91
N VAL A 49 -6.38 -3.49 -0.22
CA VAL A 49 -6.44 -2.02 -0.20
C VAL A 49 -7.83 -1.59 0.23
N ALA A 50 -7.94 -1.01 1.42
CA ALA A 50 -9.21 -0.44 1.90
C ALA A 50 -9.43 0.98 1.37
N PHE A 51 -8.35 1.72 1.14
CA PHE A 51 -8.39 3.09 0.64
C PHE A 51 -7.11 3.42 -0.13
N ASN A 52 -7.22 4.26 -1.16
CA ASN A 52 -6.09 4.94 -1.79
C ASN A 52 -6.44 6.43 -1.91
N SER A 53 -5.46 7.30 -1.63
CA SER A 53 -5.68 8.75 -1.59
C SER A 53 -5.96 9.42 -2.94
N ALA A 54 -5.78 8.71 -4.05
CA ALA A 54 -5.89 9.24 -5.42
C ALA A 54 -6.75 8.36 -6.33
N LYS A 55 -7.59 7.47 -5.76
CA LYS A 55 -8.53 6.61 -6.48
C LYS A 55 -9.97 7.00 -6.20
#